data_AF-A0A3L8Q7J8-F1
#
_entry.id   AF-A0A3L8Q7J8-F1
#
_cell.length_a   1.000
_cell.length_b   1.000
_cell.length_c   1.000
_cell.angle_alpha   90.00
_cell.angle_beta   90.00
_cell.angle_gamma   90.00
#
_symmetry.space_group_name_H-M   'P 1'
#
loop_
_entity.id
_entity.type
_entity.pdbx_description
1 polymer ?
#
loop_
_entity_poly.entity_id
_entity_poly.type
_entity_poly.pdbx_seq_one_letter_code
_entity_poly.pdbx_strand_id
1 'polypeptide(L)'
;HHAQVRKCAAELLLALVERIGVTKLADTPRAERTAHVAGKLAQDCHQDTRHYGQEMVKLLLKHQKFKTLLEQSLSTRDLLTRIKKKGMENQKGERPSVKEPVKKRNDDLKKPQATLSSTKRVKSTSDGRLLDRAKAQAMVPPAVEEMELLQRLYNLLEAKGFQTRMEGVALLQDLCKSSPQLISTNIVQIFDYFVLRICDSHKKVKQKALDVLAEITGILKDALNPVIIGLVEGITKSLNSKDPRVRATAVKALEESIAHL
;
A
#
# COMPACT_ATOMS: atom_id res chain seq x y z
N HIS A 1 -13.54 20.17 8.82
CA HIS A 1 -13.42 18.70 8.74
C HIS A 1 -12.32 18.28 7.76
N HIS A 2 -11.33 17.53 8.26
CA HIS A 2 -10.25 16.74 7.61
C HIS A 2 -9.58 17.25 6.32
N ALA A 3 -9.04 18.47 6.32
CA ALA A 3 -8.30 19.02 5.16
C ALA A 3 -7.12 18.14 4.70
N GLN A 4 -6.41 17.49 5.63
CA GLN A 4 -5.29 16.60 5.31
C GLN A 4 -5.71 15.34 4.56
N VAL A 5 -6.86 14.74 4.93
CA VAL A 5 -7.41 13.59 4.21
C VAL A 5 -7.80 13.99 2.79
N ARG A 6 -8.45 15.15 2.62
CA ARG A 6 -8.80 15.64 1.27
C ARG A 6 -7.57 15.95 0.41
N LYS A 7 -6.54 16.56 1.01
CA LYS A 7 -5.26 16.80 0.33
C LYS A 7 -4.66 15.48 -0.17
N CYS A 8 -4.47 14.52 0.72
CA CYS A 8 -3.90 13.22 0.40
C CYS A 8 -4.74 12.48 -0.66
N ALA A 9 -6.06 12.46 -0.52
CA ALA A 9 -6.95 11.86 -1.52
C ALA A 9 -6.83 12.54 -2.90
N ALA A 10 -6.70 13.86 -2.96
CA ALA A 10 -6.56 14.59 -4.21
C ALA A 10 -5.22 14.34 -4.89
N GLU A 11 -4.13 14.32 -4.13
CA GLU A 11 -2.78 13.99 -4.60
C GLU A 11 -2.71 12.57 -5.18
N LEU A 12 -3.27 11.61 -4.45
CA LEU A 12 -3.27 10.21 -4.86
C LEU A 12 -4.21 9.93 -6.03
N LEU A 13 -5.35 10.61 -6.10
CA LEU A 13 -6.22 10.55 -7.27
C LEU A 13 -5.53 11.12 -8.51
N LEU A 14 -4.79 12.22 -8.38
CA LEU A 14 -3.99 12.77 -9.49
C LEU A 14 -2.97 11.73 -9.99
N ALA A 15 -2.19 11.14 -9.08
CA ALA A 15 -1.21 10.11 -9.43
C ALA A 15 -1.87 8.90 -10.13
N LEU A 16 -3.06 8.50 -9.69
CA LEU A 16 -3.81 7.41 -10.32
C LEU A 16 -4.28 7.78 -11.73
N VAL A 17 -4.79 9.00 -11.94
CA VAL A 17 -5.21 9.49 -13.27
C VAL A 17 -4.01 9.58 -14.22
N GLU A 18 -2.85 10.01 -13.73
CA GLU A 18 -1.59 10.05 -14.49
C GLU A 18 -1.14 8.64 -14.90
N ARG A 19 -1.17 7.68 -13.95
CA ARG A 19 -0.76 6.30 -14.19
C ARG A 19 -1.68 5.57 -15.19
N ILE A 20 -3.00 5.71 -15.04
CA ILE A 20 -3.97 5.10 -15.97
C ILE A 20 -3.88 5.75 -17.36
N GLY A 21 -3.68 7.08 -17.39
CA GLY A 21 -3.74 7.88 -18.59
C GLY A 21 -5.17 8.25 -18.98
N VAL A 22 -5.32 9.47 -19.49
CA VAL A 22 -6.63 10.09 -19.75
C VAL A 22 -7.44 9.34 -20.80
N THR A 23 -6.80 8.79 -21.84
CA THR A 23 -7.46 8.03 -22.91
C THR A 23 -8.10 6.76 -22.37
N LYS A 24 -7.32 5.90 -21.70
CA LYS A 24 -7.83 4.66 -21.08
C LYS A 24 -8.92 4.95 -20.06
N LEU A 25 -8.73 5.99 -19.24
CA LEU A 25 -9.72 6.36 -18.23
C LEU A 25 -11.05 6.80 -18.87
N ALA A 26 -11.01 7.46 -20.03
CA ALA A 26 -12.20 7.91 -20.75
C ALA A 26 -13.08 6.74 -21.20
N ASP A 27 -12.50 5.58 -21.48
CA ASP A 27 -13.22 4.38 -21.91
C ASP A 27 -13.82 3.58 -20.74
N THR A 28 -13.56 4.00 -19.50
CA THR A 28 -14.12 3.34 -18.32
C THR A 28 -15.49 3.90 -17.91
N PRO A 29 -16.33 3.11 -17.22
CA PRO A 29 -17.54 3.60 -16.56
C PRO A 29 -17.28 4.67 -15.48
N ARG A 30 -16.01 4.86 -15.07
CA ARG A 30 -15.62 5.80 -14.01
C ARG A 30 -15.36 7.21 -14.55
N ALA A 31 -15.31 7.42 -15.87
CA ALA A 31 -14.96 8.70 -16.47
C ALA A 31 -15.81 9.88 -15.95
N GLU A 32 -17.13 9.73 -15.92
CA GLU A 32 -18.04 10.76 -15.42
C GLU A 32 -17.78 11.11 -13.95
N ARG A 33 -17.67 10.07 -13.10
CA ARG A 33 -17.37 10.26 -11.68
C ARG A 33 -16.02 10.94 -11.47
N THR A 34 -14.99 10.57 -12.24
CA THR A 34 -13.67 11.20 -12.14
C THR A 34 -13.71 12.67 -12.55
N ALA A 35 -14.41 13.01 -13.64
CA ALA A 35 -14.58 14.40 -14.07
C ALA A 35 -15.24 15.25 -12.97
N HIS A 36 -16.34 14.74 -12.40
CA HIS A 36 -17.07 15.40 -11.31
C HIS A 36 -16.19 15.62 -10.08
N VAL A 37 -15.48 14.58 -9.64
CA VAL A 37 -14.58 14.65 -8.46
C VAL A 37 -13.44 15.63 -8.70
N ALA A 38 -12.77 15.56 -9.86
CA ALA A 38 -11.67 16.45 -10.21
C ALA A 38 -12.11 17.93 -10.16
N GLY A 39 -13.28 18.24 -10.74
CA GLY A 39 -13.77 19.61 -10.75
C GLY A 39 -14.31 20.09 -9.38
N LYS A 40 -14.79 19.19 -8.51
CA LYS A 40 -15.04 19.52 -7.09
C LYS A 40 -13.74 19.82 -6.33
N LEU A 41 -12.71 18.99 -6.50
CA LEU A 41 -11.42 19.18 -5.85
C LEU A 41 -10.75 20.48 -6.30
N ALA A 42 -10.87 20.86 -7.58
CA ALA A 42 -10.36 22.12 -8.12
C ALA A 42 -10.97 23.38 -7.45
N GLN A 43 -12.10 23.23 -6.75
CA GLN A 43 -12.84 24.27 -6.03
C GLN A 43 -12.77 24.14 -4.51
N ASP A 44 -11.97 23.22 -3.97
CA ASP A 44 -11.88 23.00 -2.52
C ASP A 44 -11.53 24.29 -1.75
N CYS A 45 -11.91 24.41 -0.49
CA CYS A 45 -11.49 25.55 0.33
C CYS A 45 -10.00 25.48 0.72
N HIS A 46 -9.39 24.29 0.71
CA HIS A 46 -7.98 24.05 1.01
C HIS A 46 -7.09 24.22 -0.23
N GLN A 47 -6.02 25.02 -0.11
CA GLN A 47 -5.18 25.40 -1.25
C GLN A 47 -4.48 24.23 -1.94
N ASP A 48 -3.85 23.32 -1.19
CA ASP A 48 -3.16 22.17 -1.78
C ASP A 48 -4.16 21.25 -2.50
N THR A 49 -5.33 21.04 -1.90
CA THR A 49 -6.39 20.20 -2.48
C THR A 49 -6.90 20.80 -3.78
N ARG A 50 -7.10 22.13 -3.82
CA ARG A 50 -7.39 22.85 -5.07
C ARG A 50 -6.31 22.67 -6.11
N HIS A 51 -5.04 22.77 -5.71
CA HIS A 51 -3.93 22.65 -6.64
C HIS A 51 -3.95 21.29 -7.34
N TYR A 52 -4.00 20.18 -6.59
CA TYR A 52 -4.10 18.84 -7.18
C TYR A 52 -5.37 18.67 -8.04
N GLY A 53 -6.51 19.21 -7.60
CA GLY A 53 -7.74 19.23 -8.39
C GLY A 53 -7.60 19.97 -9.72
N GLN A 54 -6.92 21.12 -9.72
CA GLN A 54 -6.67 21.92 -10.92
C GLN A 54 -5.71 21.22 -11.88
N GLU A 55 -4.66 20.55 -11.38
CA GLU A 55 -3.76 19.73 -12.21
C GLU A 55 -4.51 18.55 -12.85
N MET A 56 -5.39 17.87 -12.09
CA MET A 56 -6.26 16.83 -12.65
C MET A 56 -7.15 17.37 -13.75
N VAL A 57 -7.83 18.51 -13.54
CA VAL A 57 -8.69 19.13 -14.56
C VAL A 57 -7.88 19.48 -15.82
N LYS A 58 -6.67 20.06 -15.69
CA LYS A 58 -5.79 20.33 -16.83
C LYS A 58 -5.45 19.06 -17.61
N LEU A 59 -5.15 17.98 -16.91
CA LEU A 59 -4.83 16.69 -17.52
C LEU A 59 -6.04 16.13 -18.28
N LEU A 60 -7.22 16.10 -17.64
CA LEU A 60 -8.47 15.61 -18.23
C LEU A 60 -8.92 16.43 -19.46
N LEU A 61 -8.69 17.75 -19.46
CA LEU A 61 -9.06 18.62 -20.59
C LEU A 61 -8.33 18.31 -21.90
N LYS A 62 -7.28 17.49 -21.87
CA LYS A 62 -6.59 16.99 -23.07
C LYS A 62 -7.44 16.01 -23.89
N HIS A 63 -8.58 15.56 -23.37
CA HIS A 63 -9.45 14.58 -24.02
C HIS A 63 -10.88 15.10 -24.19
N GLN A 64 -11.45 14.95 -25.40
CA GLN A 64 -12.72 15.56 -25.76
C GLN A 64 -13.91 15.08 -24.90
N LYS A 65 -13.98 13.77 -24.58
CA LYS A 65 -15.03 13.23 -23.69
C LYS A 65 -15.01 13.90 -22.31
N PHE A 66 -13.82 14.08 -21.73
CA PHE A 66 -13.67 14.69 -20.42
C PHE A 66 -13.97 16.19 -20.44
N LYS A 67 -13.63 16.88 -21.53
CA LYS A 67 -14.03 18.27 -21.73
C LYS A 67 -15.55 18.43 -21.65
N THR A 68 -16.29 17.60 -22.38
CA THR A 68 -17.77 17.61 -22.33
C THR A 68 -18.30 17.31 -20.92
N LEU A 69 -17.75 16.29 -20.24
CA LEU A 69 -18.17 15.92 -18.88
C LEU A 69 -17.87 17.01 -17.83
N LEU A 70 -16.73 17.71 -17.95
CA LEU A 70 -16.35 18.81 -17.06
C LEU A 70 -17.18 20.08 -17.30
N GLU A 71 -17.66 20.28 -18.52
CA GLU A 71 -18.60 21.35 -18.88
C GLU A 71 -20.03 21.05 -18.38
N GLN A 72 -20.42 19.77 -18.32
CA GLN A 72 -21.74 19.33 -17.84
C GLN A 72 -21.85 19.26 -16.31
N SER A 73 -20.79 18.80 -15.63
CA SER A 73 -20.84 18.50 -14.19
C SER A 73 -20.82 19.74 -13.28
N LEU A 74 -20.52 20.94 -13.80
CA LEU A 74 -20.22 22.10 -12.97
C LEU A 74 -20.64 23.44 -13.59
N SER A 75 -20.90 24.43 -12.73
CA SER A 75 -20.88 25.88 -13.04
C SER A 75 -19.44 26.36 -13.35
N THR A 76 -18.66 25.59 -14.12
CA THR A 76 -17.20 25.70 -14.32
C THR A 76 -16.76 26.70 -15.37
N ARG A 77 -17.65 27.51 -15.97
CA ARG A 77 -17.23 28.52 -16.96
C ARG A 77 -16.10 29.40 -16.41
N ASP A 78 -16.17 29.81 -15.15
CA ASP A 78 -15.15 30.66 -14.52
C ASP A 78 -13.84 29.93 -14.18
N LEU A 79 -13.88 28.63 -13.88
CA LEU A 79 -12.68 27.83 -13.65
C LEU A 79 -11.98 27.45 -14.95
N LEU A 80 -12.75 27.00 -15.95
CA LEU A 80 -12.24 26.65 -17.27
C LEU A 80 -11.57 27.85 -17.92
N THR A 81 -12.15 29.05 -17.78
CA THR A 81 -11.55 30.29 -18.25
C THR A 81 -10.28 30.66 -17.48
N ARG A 82 -10.25 30.55 -16.14
CA ARG A 82 -9.03 30.77 -15.34
C ARG A 82 -7.90 29.79 -15.68
N ILE A 83 -8.23 28.51 -15.84
CA ILE A 83 -7.25 27.46 -16.16
C ILE A 83 -6.72 27.63 -17.59
N LYS A 84 -7.59 27.93 -18.57
CA LYS A 84 -7.18 28.24 -19.95
C LYS A 84 -6.28 29.48 -20.02
N LYS A 85 -6.61 30.55 -19.26
CA LYS A 85 -5.82 31.78 -19.20
C LYS A 85 -4.43 31.54 -18.60
N LYS A 86 -4.33 30.81 -17.48
CA LYS A 86 -3.03 30.42 -16.87
C LYS A 86 -2.24 29.41 -17.72
N GLY A 87 -2.90 28.59 -18.54
CA GLY A 87 -2.25 27.67 -19.47
C GLY A 87 -1.41 28.36 -20.55
N MET A 88 -1.68 29.64 -20.83
CA MET A 88 -0.89 30.47 -21.75
C MET A 88 0.29 31.19 -21.07
N GLU A 89 0.28 31.29 -19.74
CA GLU A 89 1.24 32.12 -18.98
C GLU A 89 2.37 31.30 -18.32
N ASN A 90 2.19 29.99 -18.16
CA ASN A 90 3.16 29.11 -17.49
C ASN A 90 4.34 28.62 -18.37
N GLN A 91 4.84 29.44 -19.30
CA GLN A 91 6.17 29.24 -19.89
C GLN A 91 7.31 29.91 -19.08
N LYS A 92 7.01 30.48 -17.91
CA LYS A 92 8.04 31.11 -17.08
C LYS A 92 7.82 30.86 -15.59
N GLY A 93 8.69 30.01 -15.03
CA GLY A 93 9.21 30.03 -13.66
C GLY A 93 8.23 30.08 -12.48
N GLU A 94 8.14 28.99 -11.72
CA GLU A 94 8.64 28.92 -10.33
C GLU A 94 8.35 27.51 -9.76
N ARG A 95 9.41 26.72 -9.58
CA ARG A 95 9.37 25.53 -8.74
C ARG A 95 9.79 25.94 -7.33
N PRO A 96 9.05 25.59 -6.26
CA PRO A 96 9.52 25.80 -4.91
C PRO A 96 10.76 24.93 -4.65
N SER A 97 11.82 25.63 -4.22
CA SER A 97 13.16 25.18 -3.91
C SER A 97 13.24 23.90 -3.07
N VAL A 98 13.91 22.87 -3.59
CA VAL A 98 14.43 21.75 -2.81
C VAL A 98 15.80 22.16 -2.29
N LYS A 99 15.94 22.25 -0.95
CA LYS A 99 17.23 22.32 -0.28
C LYS A 99 17.81 20.91 -0.18
N GLU A 100 18.81 20.60 -0.98
CA GLU A 100 19.69 19.46 -0.77
C GLU A 100 20.67 19.74 0.39
N PRO A 101 20.95 18.77 1.26
CA PRO A 101 22.14 18.78 2.11
C PRO A 101 23.30 18.02 1.45
N VAL A 102 24.40 18.75 1.37
CA VAL A 102 25.74 18.43 0.89
C VAL A 102 26.32 17.10 1.42
N LYS A 103 26.87 16.31 0.49
CA LYS A 103 27.81 15.20 0.72
C LYS A 103 29.07 15.69 1.45
N LYS A 104 29.50 14.97 2.49
CA LYS A 104 30.90 14.97 2.94
C LYS A 104 31.50 13.56 2.83
N ARG A 105 32.58 13.52 2.05
CA ARG A 105 33.64 12.51 1.98
C ARG A 105 34.10 12.06 3.37
N ASN A 106 34.46 10.79 3.48
CA ASN A 106 35.80 10.41 3.94
C ASN A 106 36.18 9.07 3.29
N ASP A 107 37.33 9.10 2.61
CA ASP A 107 38.14 7.94 2.24
C ASP A 107 38.65 7.27 3.51
N ASP A 108 38.70 5.93 3.54
CA ASP A 108 39.96 5.28 3.93
C ASP A 108 40.04 3.85 3.40
N LEU A 109 41.17 3.61 2.74
CA LEU A 109 41.57 2.43 2.02
C LEU A 109 42.50 1.61 2.93
N LYS A 110 42.25 0.29 3.12
CA LYS A 110 43.30 -0.73 3.34
C LYS A 110 42.74 -2.17 3.43
N LYS A 111 43.08 -2.97 2.41
CA LYS A 111 43.38 -4.44 2.46
C LYS A 111 44.90 -4.59 2.74
N PRO A 112 45.51 -5.76 3.07
CA PRO A 112 45.35 -7.12 2.48
C PRO A 112 45.25 -8.27 3.54
N GLN A 113 44.51 -9.37 3.34
CA GLN A 113 44.74 -10.62 2.57
C GLN A 113 45.57 -11.74 3.26
N ALA A 114 44.98 -12.96 3.24
CA ALA A 114 45.51 -14.33 3.43
C ALA A 114 46.03 -14.73 4.85
N THR A 115 45.70 -15.89 5.41
CA THR A 115 46.13 -17.22 4.93
C THR A 115 45.34 -18.36 5.60
N LEU A 116 45.21 -19.46 4.86
CA LEU A 116 44.68 -20.79 5.19
C LEU A 116 45.26 -21.40 6.49
N SER A 117 44.50 -22.29 7.15
CA SER A 117 45.05 -23.56 7.66
C SER A 117 43.95 -24.58 8.01
N SER A 118 44.24 -25.81 7.57
CA SER A 118 43.50 -27.06 7.67
C SER A 118 44.03 -27.89 8.84
N THR A 119 43.17 -28.62 9.57
CA THR A 119 43.60 -29.88 10.21
C THR A 119 42.45 -30.82 10.61
N LYS A 120 42.52 -32.03 10.04
CA LYS A 120 42.36 -33.38 10.66
C LYS A 120 40.97 -33.87 11.12
N ARG A 121 40.35 -34.63 10.21
CA ARG A 121 39.95 -36.06 10.32
C ARG A 121 40.09 -36.73 11.71
N VAL A 122 38.99 -37.31 12.21
CA VAL A 122 38.96 -38.69 12.77
C VAL A 122 37.64 -39.37 12.37
N LYS A 123 37.79 -40.59 11.85
CA LYS A 123 36.76 -41.55 11.44
C LYS A 123 36.58 -42.51 12.61
N SER A 124 35.35 -42.78 13.05
CA SER A 124 35.08 -43.90 13.97
C SER A 124 33.90 -44.72 13.45
N THR A 125 34.19 -45.99 13.25
CA THR A 125 33.27 -47.06 12.85
C THR A 125 32.75 -47.75 14.10
N SER A 126 31.45 -48.00 14.18
CA SER A 126 30.92 -49.08 15.01
C SER A 126 29.59 -49.57 14.46
N ASP A 127 29.60 -50.85 14.09
CA ASP A 127 28.45 -51.70 13.82
C ASP A 127 27.58 -51.85 15.08
N GLY A 128 26.28 -52.03 14.89
CA GLY A 128 25.32 -52.27 15.97
C GLY A 128 23.89 -52.39 15.46
N ARG A 129 23.52 -53.59 15.03
CA ARG A 129 22.12 -53.98 14.77
C ARG A 129 21.33 -53.87 16.06
N LEU A 130 20.10 -53.33 16.01
CA LEU A 130 18.88 -53.92 16.57
C LEU A 130 17.69 -52.98 16.39
N LEU A 131 16.67 -53.51 15.72
CA LEU A 131 15.22 -53.23 15.84
C LEU A 131 14.82 -51.80 16.21
N ASP A 132 14.34 -51.03 15.22
CA ASP A 132 13.39 -49.97 15.53
C ASP A 132 12.12 -50.11 14.70
N ARG A 133 11.04 -50.27 15.46
CA ARG A 133 9.66 -50.40 15.01
C ARG A 133 9.31 -49.09 14.32
N ALA A 134 9.12 -49.13 13.00
CA ALA A 134 8.57 -48.01 12.24
C ALA A 134 7.19 -47.67 12.81
N LYS A 135 7.13 -46.72 13.75
CA LYS A 135 5.93 -45.96 14.02
C LYS A 135 5.62 -45.25 12.72
N ALA A 136 4.59 -45.71 12.02
CA ALA A 136 3.94 -44.90 11.02
C ALA A 136 3.47 -43.62 11.72
N GLN A 137 4.29 -42.57 11.66
CA GLN A 137 3.80 -41.22 11.90
C GLN A 137 2.74 -41.02 10.82
N ALA A 138 1.48 -41.03 11.23
CA ALA A 138 0.38 -40.67 10.35
C ALA A 138 0.67 -39.25 9.88
N MET A 139 1.13 -39.12 8.63
CA MET A 139 1.39 -37.83 8.03
C MET A 139 0.04 -37.15 7.90
N VAL A 140 -0.13 -36.04 8.62
CA VAL A 140 -1.34 -35.24 8.56
C VAL A 140 -1.51 -34.78 7.11
N PRO A 141 -2.70 -34.92 6.50
CA PRO A 141 -2.91 -34.44 5.15
C PRO A 141 -2.59 -32.93 5.06
N PRO A 142 -1.88 -32.46 4.03
CA PRO A 142 -1.48 -31.05 3.90
C PRO A 142 -2.63 -30.03 4.09
N ALA A 143 -3.85 -30.39 3.67
CA ALA A 143 -5.04 -29.56 3.85
C ALA A 143 -5.44 -29.32 5.31
N VAL A 144 -5.20 -30.30 6.19
CA VAL A 144 -5.48 -30.17 7.64
C VAL A 144 -4.46 -29.22 8.28
N GLU A 145 -3.19 -29.31 7.89
CA GLU A 145 -2.14 -28.39 8.37
C GLU A 145 -2.40 -26.94 7.94
N GLU A 146 -2.85 -26.70 6.70
CA GLU A 146 -3.23 -25.37 6.23
C GLU A 146 -4.41 -24.79 7.01
N MET A 147 -5.41 -25.61 7.32
CA MET A 147 -6.57 -25.19 8.10
C MET A 147 -6.20 -24.83 9.54
N GLU A 148 -5.34 -25.61 10.18
CA GLU A 148 -4.82 -25.30 11.52
C GLU A 148 -4.01 -24.00 11.53
N LEU A 149 -3.21 -23.77 10.48
CA LEU A 149 -2.43 -22.54 10.31
C LEU A 149 -3.33 -21.31 10.15
N LEU A 150 -4.39 -21.40 9.35
CA LEU A 150 -5.39 -20.34 9.20
C LEU A 150 -6.14 -20.09 10.50
N GLN A 151 -6.56 -21.14 11.21
CA GLN A 151 -7.24 -20.99 12.49
C GLN A 151 -6.35 -20.30 13.54
N ARG A 152 -5.05 -20.67 13.56
CA ARG A 152 -4.06 -19.98 14.41
C ARG A 152 -3.96 -18.51 14.04
N LEU A 153 -3.91 -18.17 12.75
CA LEU A 153 -3.87 -16.79 12.28
C LEU A 153 -5.10 -16.00 12.75
N TYR A 154 -6.31 -16.53 12.58
CA TYR A 154 -7.54 -15.86 12.99
C TYR A 154 -7.57 -15.60 14.50
N ASN A 155 -7.21 -16.61 15.31
CA ASN A 155 -7.16 -16.48 16.77
C ASN A 155 -6.17 -15.40 17.22
N LEU A 156 -4.99 -15.31 16.58
CA LEU A 156 -4.00 -14.29 16.88
C LEU A 156 -4.50 -12.90 16.49
N LEU A 157 -5.09 -12.76 15.29
CA LEU A 157 -5.63 -11.49 14.83
C LEU A 157 -6.74 -11.00 15.76
N GLU A 158 -7.67 -11.85 16.20
CA GLU A 158 -8.82 -11.48 17.05
C GLU A 158 -8.48 -11.32 18.54
N ALA A 159 -7.26 -11.66 18.96
CA ALA A 159 -6.88 -11.67 20.36
C ALA A 159 -7.12 -10.34 21.11
N LYS A 160 -7.47 -10.44 22.39
CA LYS A 160 -7.70 -9.27 23.26
C LYS A 160 -6.41 -8.48 23.53
N GLY A 161 -5.28 -9.19 23.69
CA GLY A 161 -3.97 -8.60 23.95
C GLY A 161 -3.34 -7.99 22.69
N PHE A 162 -2.86 -6.75 22.78
CA PHE A 162 -2.30 -6.07 21.60
C PHE A 162 -1.01 -6.73 21.09
N GLN A 163 -0.21 -7.35 21.97
CA GLN A 163 0.99 -8.11 21.58
C GLN A 163 0.62 -9.32 20.72
N THR A 164 -0.37 -10.10 21.14
CA THR A 164 -0.85 -11.26 20.39
C THR A 164 -1.42 -10.85 19.03
N ARG A 165 -2.11 -9.69 18.95
CA ARG A 165 -2.53 -9.13 17.66
C ARG A 165 -1.35 -8.72 16.78
N MET A 166 -0.28 -8.19 17.35
CA MET A 166 0.96 -7.91 16.58
C MET A 166 1.58 -9.19 16.03
N GLU A 167 1.58 -10.27 16.79
CA GLU A 167 2.04 -11.59 16.32
C GLU A 167 1.16 -12.10 15.18
N GLY A 168 -0.16 -11.93 15.25
CA GLY A 168 -1.06 -12.26 14.15
C GLY A 168 -0.75 -11.46 12.88
N VAL A 169 -0.46 -10.17 13.01
CA VAL A 169 -0.07 -9.32 11.87
C VAL A 169 1.30 -9.74 11.30
N ALA A 170 2.26 -10.12 12.16
CA ALA A 170 3.55 -10.64 11.70
C ALA A 170 3.40 -12.01 11.00
N LEU A 171 2.58 -12.90 11.54
CA LEU A 171 2.29 -14.19 10.91
C LEU A 171 1.64 -14.00 9.54
N LEU A 172 0.67 -13.10 9.39
CA LEU A 172 0.08 -12.79 8.09
C LEU A 172 1.15 -12.33 7.08
N GLN A 173 2.06 -11.44 7.50
CA GLN A 173 3.16 -10.97 6.67
C GLN A 173 4.04 -12.12 6.19
N ASP A 174 4.41 -13.03 7.09
CA ASP A 174 5.24 -14.19 6.77
C ASP A 174 4.51 -15.13 5.81
N LEU A 175 3.22 -15.40 6.02
CA LEU A 175 2.42 -16.25 5.15
C LEU A 175 2.22 -15.64 3.75
N CYS A 176 2.10 -14.33 3.63
CA CYS A 176 2.09 -13.68 2.32
C CYS A 176 3.40 -13.93 1.56
N LYS A 177 4.54 -13.98 2.26
CA LYS A 177 5.86 -14.20 1.67
C LYS A 177 6.13 -15.68 1.37
N SER A 178 5.74 -16.59 2.25
CA SER A 178 6.02 -18.03 2.11
C SER A 178 4.96 -18.79 1.31
N SER A 179 3.68 -18.41 1.46
CA SER A 179 2.54 -19.15 0.92
C SER A 179 1.47 -18.21 0.34
N PRO A 180 1.80 -17.35 -0.64
CA PRO A 180 0.87 -16.35 -1.17
C PRO A 180 -0.43 -16.95 -1.72
N GLN A 181 -0.38 -18.16 -2.30
CA GLN A 181 -1.59 -18.82 -2.83
C GLN A 181 -2.60 -19.21 -1.73
N LEU A 182 -2.12 -19.65 -0.57
CA LEU A 182 -2.99 -19.92 0.58
C LEU A 182 -3.74 -18.65 1.02
N ILE A 183 -3.02 -17.53 1.03
CA ILE A 183 -3.59 -16.22 1.36
C ILE A 183 -4.59 -15.76 0.29
N SER A 184 -4.24 -15.86 -0.98
CA SER A 184 -5.12 -15.48 -2.09
C SER A 184 -6.42 -16.29 -2.10
N THR A 185 -6.36 -17.60 -1.83
CA THR A 185 -7.55 -18.46 -1.76
C THR A 185 -8.49 -18.08 -0.62
N ASN A 186 -7.95 -17.61 0.50
CA ASN A 186 -8.71 -17.27 1.71
C ASN A 186 -8.82 -15.76 1.95
N ILE A 187 -8.61 -14.95 0.90
CA ILE A 187 -8.32 -13.52 1.03
C ILE A 187 -9.43 -12.76 1.76
N VAL A 188 -10.69 -13.07 1.45
CA VAL A 188 -11.85 -12.36 2.02
C VAL A 188 -11.89 -12.54 3.53
N GLN A 189 -11.88 -13.78 4.00
CA GLN A 189 -11.95 -14.08 5.43
C GLN A 189 -10.73 -13.56 6.18
N ILE A 190 -9.52 -13.73 5.65
CA ILE A 190 -8.29 -13.19 6.26
C ILE A 190 -8.39 -11.67 6.40
N PHE A 191 -8.87 -10.97 5.37
CA PHE A 191 -8.93 -9.51 5.39
C PHE A 191 -10.10 -8.96 6.20
N ASP A 192 -11.16 -9.72 6.43
CA ASP A 192 -12.19 -9.36 7.41
C ASP A 192 -11.58 -9.16 8.80
N TYR A 193 -10.61 -10.00 9.20
CA TYR A 193 -9.85 -9.81 10.44
C TYR A 193 -8.76 -8.75 10.31
N PHE A 194 -8.03 -8.69 9.19
CA PHE A 194 -6.90 -7.78 9.02
C PHE A 194 -7.33 -6.30 8.94
N VAL A 195 -8.47 -5.99 8.33
CA VAL A 195 -9.02 -4.62 8.28
C VAL A 195 -9.30 -4.09 9.69
N LEU A 196 -9.71 -4.94 10.62
CA LEU A 196 -9.86 -4.56 12.04
C LEU A 196 -8.53 -4.16 12.68
N ARG A 197 -7.40 -4.70 12.20
CA ARG A 197 -6.05 -4.33 12.65
C ARG A 197 -5.57 -3.04 12.00
N ILE A 198 -5.92 -2.77 10.75
CA ILE A 198 -5.73 -1.44 10.14
C ILE A 198 -6.50 -0.36 10.92
N CYS A 199 -7.67 -0.71 11.45
CA CYS A 199 -8.50 0.18 12.26
C CYS A 199 -8.25 0.09 13.78
N ASP A 200 -7.23 -0.64 14.24
CA ASP A 200 -7.09 -1.06 15.64
C ASP A 200 -7.13 0.11 16.64
N SER A 201 -7.70 -0.15 17.83
CA SER A 201 -7.71 0.82 18.93
C SER A 201 -6.30 1.09 19.45
N HIS A 202 -5.40 0.10 19.38
CA HIS A 202 -4.02 0.24 19.81
C HIS A 202 -3.12 0.71 18.67
N LYS A 203 -2.51 1.89 18.86
CA LYS A 203 -1.72 2.57 17.81
C LYS A 203 -0.57 1.75 17.22
N LYS A 204 0.10 0.90 18.03
CA LYS A 204 1.21 0.06 17.52
C LYS A 204 0.72 -1.04 16.59
N VAL A 205 -0.44 -1.63 16.90
CA VAL A 205 -1.07 -2.67 16.05
C VAL A 205 -1.48 -2.05 14.73
N LYS A 206 -2.17 -0.90 14.79
CA LYS A 206 -2.55 -0.11 13.63
C LYS A 206 -1.36 0.23 12.73
N GLN A 207 -0.28 0.76 13.31
CA GLN A 207 0.93 1.12 12.55
C GLN A 207 1.53 -0.13 11.87
N LYS A 208 1.74 -1.21 12.62
CA LYS A 208 2.32 -2.45 12.07
C LYS A 208 1.43 -3.05 10.97
N ALA A 209 0.11 -3.02 11.12
CA ALA A 209 -0.83 -3.49 10.10
C ALA A 209 -0.73 -2.66 8.81
N LEU A 210 -0.62 -1.33 8.91
CA LEU A 210 -0.43 -0.45 7.76
C LEU A 210 0.92 -0.69 7.07
N ASP A 211 2.00 -0.85 7.84
CA ASP A 211 3.32 -1.20 7.29
C ASP A 211 3.30 -2.55 6.58
N VAL A 212 2.66 -3.57 7.19
CA VAL A 212 2.50 -4.89 6.56
C VAL A 212 1.66 -4.79 5.29
N LEU A 213 0.56 -4.03 5.30
CA LEU A 213 -0.25 -3.82 4.10
C LEU A 213 0.60 -3.26 2.96
N ALA A 214 1.37 -2.20 3.22
CA ALA A 214 2.28 -1.62 2.23
C ALA A 214 3.26 -2.65 1.64
N GLU A 215 3.78 -3.57 2.44
CA GLU A 215 4.69 -4.63 1.97
C GLU A 215 4.00 -5.73 1.16
N ILE A 216 2.80 -6.18 1.59
CA ILE A 216 2.15 -7.34 0.97
C ILE A 216 1.33 -6.99 -0.27
N THR A 217 1.01 -5.71 -0.51
CA THR A 217 0.26 -5.30 -1.71
C THR A 217 0.96 -5.74 -3.00
N GLY A 218 2.27 -5.54 -3.11
CA GLY A 218 3.04 -5.97 -4.30
C GLY A 218 3.13 -7.49 -4.48
N ILE A 219 2.91 -8.25 -3.40
CA ILE A 219 2.91 -9.72 -3.41
C ILE A 219 1.54 -10.23 -3.86
N LEU A 220 0.47 -9.72 -3.28
CA LEU A 220 -0.90 -10.20 -3.49
C LEU A 220 -1.56 -9.61 -4.75
N LYS A 221 -1.18 -8.38 -5.15
CA LYS A 221 -1.65 -7.71 -6.38
C LYS A 221 -3.18 -7.83 -6.55
N ASP A 222 -3.64 -8.28 -7.71
CA ASP A 222 -5.05 -8.45 -8.08
C ASP A 222 -5.84 -9.34 -7.12
N ALA A 223 -5.19 -10.20 -6.32
CA ALA A 223 -5.88 -10.97 -5.29
C ALA A 223 -6.55 -10.09 -4.23
N LEU A 224 -6.12 -8.83 -4.08
CA LEU A 224 -6.73 -7.85 -3.18
C LEU A 224 -8.02 -7.22 -3.71
N ASN A 225 -8.36 -7.42 -4.99
CA ASN A 225 -9.54 -6.80 -5.60
C ASN A 225 -10.86 -7.04 -4.83
N PRO A 226 -11.14 -8.25 -4.30
CA PRO A 226 -12.36 -8.50 -3.53
C PRO A 226 -12.43 -7.71 -2.21
N VAL A 227 -11.29 -7.29 -1.65
CA VAL A 227 -11.17 -6.68 -0.32
C VAL A 227 -10.76 -5.21 -0.36
N ILE A 228 -10.57 -4.65 -1.56
CA ILE A 228 -10.03 -3.30 -1.77
C ILE A 228 -10.89 -2.20 -1.13
N ILE A 229 -12.21 -2.37 -1.11
CA ILE A 229 -13.13 -1.39 -0.51
C ILE A 229 -12.89 -1.29 0.99
N GLY A 230 -12.85 -2.42 1.69
CA GLY A 230 -12.58 -2.47 3.14
C GLY A 230 -11.19 -1.94 3.49
N LEU A 231 -10.19 -2.23 2.66
CA LEU A 231 -8.83 -1.67 2.80
C LEU A 231 -8.82 -0.16 2.69
N VAL A 232 -9.42 0.40 1.63
CA VAL A 232 -9.47 1.85 1.41
C VAL A 232 -10.22 2.55 2.54
N GLU A 233 -11.33 1.99 3.02
CA GLU A 233 -12.06 2.53 4.18
C GLU A 233 -11.20 2.53 5.45
N GLY A 234 -10.48 1.43 5.70
CA GLY A 234 -9.58 1.29 6.84
C GLY A 234 -8.41 2.27 6.81
N ILE A 235 -7.75 2.39 5.65
CA ILE A 235 -6.66 3.34 5.43
C ILE A 235 -7.17 4.78 5.62
N THR A 236 -8.34 5.11 5.06
CA THR A 236 -8.93 6.47 5.16
C THR A 236 -9.19 6.86 6.62
N LYS A 237 -9.70 5.93 7.44
CA LYS A 237 -9.85 6.15 8.89
C LYS A 237 -8.50 6.43 9.55
N SER A 238 -7.44 5.72 9.13
CA SER A 238 -6.08 5.90 9.66
C SER A 238 -5.38 7.18 9.19
N LEU A 239 -5.66 7.67 7.98
CA LEU A 239 -5.21 8.99 7.49
C LEU A 239 -5.74 10.12 8.37
N ASN A 240 -6.86 9.90 9.04
CA ASN A 240 -7.46 10.86 9.97
C ASN A 240 -6.91 10.77 11.41
N SER A 241 -5.94 9.89 11.68
CA SER A 241 -5.35 9.73 13.00
C SER A 241 -4.66 11.02 13.48
N LYS A 242 -4.72 11.31 14.79
CA LYS A 242 -3.94 12.39 15.40
C LYS A 242 -2.45 12.07 15.48
N ASP A 243 -2.09 10.78 15.47
CA ASP A 243 -0.71 10.33 15.51
C ASP A 243 -0.04 10.49 14.13
N PRO A 244 1.03 11.30 14.01
CA PRO A 244 1.70 11.54 12.74
C PRO A 244 2.34 10.29 12.13
N ARG A 245 2.80 9.33 12.94
CA ARG A 245 3.41 8.08 12.44
C ARG A 245 2.35 7.18 11.83
N VAL A 246 1.19 7.09 12.46
CA VAL A 246 0.03 6.37 11.90
C VAL A 246 -0.42 7.00 10.58
N ARG A 247 -0.47 8.34 10.50
CA ARG A 247 -0.79 9.00 9.23
C ARG A 247 0.23 8.71 8.15
N ALA A 248 1.52 8.80 8.44
CA ALA A 248 2.58 8.54 7.47
C ALA A 248 2.54 7.09 6.92
N THR A 249 2.33 6.11 7.80
CA THR A 249 2.18 4.70 7.39
C THR A 249 0.90 4.45 6.59
N ALA A 250 -0.19 5.16 6.90
CA ALA A 250 -1.42 5.11 6.10
C ALA A 250 -1.25 5.70 4.69
N VAL A 251 -0.52 6.82 4.56
CA VAL A 251 -0.17 7.39 3.25
C VAL A 251 0.64 6.38 2.43
N LYS A 252 1.70 5.83 3.03
CA LYS A 252 2.55 4.83 2.37
C LYS A 252 1.74 3.62 1.90
N ALA A 253 0.87 3.07 2.74
CA ALA A 253 0.03 1.92 2.37
C ALA A 253 -0.90 2.24 1.19
N LEU A 254 -1.42 3.47 1.10
CA LEU A 254 -2.28 3.89 -0.01
C LEU A 254 -1.49 4.12 -1.30
N GLU A 255 -0.29 4.69 -1.21
CA GLU A 255 0.65 4.84 -2.33
C GLU A 255 1.02 3.49 -2.93
N GLU A 256 1.39 2.51 -2.09
CA GLU A 256 1.69 1.14 -2.54
C GLU A 256 0.47 0.45 -3.16
N SER A 257 -0.72 0.67 -2.59
CA SER A 257 -1.99 0.21 -3.16
C SER A 257 -2.20 0.77 -4.57
N ILE A 258 -1.90 2.05 -4.78
CA ILE A 258 -1.99 2.68 -6.10
C ILE A 258 -0.88 2.20 -7.02
N ALA A 259 0.30 1.82 -6.54
CA ALA A 259 1.35 1.30 -7.40
C ALA A 259 1.01 -0.09 -7.97
N HIS A 260 0.34 -0.93 -7.19
CA HIS A 260 0.23 -2.37 -7.45
C HIS A 260 -1.18 -2.91 -7.74
N LEU A 261 -2.23 -2.11 -7.48
CA LEU A 261 -3.63 -2.39 -7.85
C LEU A 261 -4.06 -1.52 -9.03
#